data_AF-A0A9X0RRJ9-F1
#
_entry.id   AF-A0A9X0RRJ9-F1
#
_cell.length_a   1.000
_cell.length_b   1.000
_cell.length_c   1.000
_cell.angle_alpha   90.00
_cell.angle_beta   90.00
_cell.angle_gamma   90.00
#
_symmetry.space_group_name_H-M   'P 1'
#
loop_
_entity.id
_entity.type
_entity.pdbx_description
1 polymer ?
#
loop_
_entity_poly.entity_id
_entity_poly.type
_entity_poly.pdbx_seq_one_letter_code
_entity_poly.pdbx_strand_id
1 'polypeptide(L)' 'MRELNRWFRDRRGIPVRVVRWEPESGRVIYHRENYEHGECFCPLHQFKRYFRELEAPHELTSESETAGS' A
#
# COMPACT_ATOMS: atom_id res chain seq x y z
N MET A 1 -18.09 -5.97 -3.38
CA MET A 1 -16.86 -5.20 -3.10
C MET A 1 -16.50 -5.38 -1.64
N ARG A 2 -15.21 -5.52 -1.32
CA ARG A 2 -14.72 -5.43 0.07
C ARG A 2 -13.88 -4.18 0.20
N GLU A 3 -14.21 -3.35 1.17
CA GLU A 3 -13.35 -2.23 1.57
C GLU A 3 -12.13 -2.83 2.27
N LEU A 4 -10.96 -2.52 1.73
CA LEU A 4 -9.67 -2.95 2.25
C LEU A 4 -9.03 -1.71 2.87
N ASN A 5 -8.39 -1.86 4.02
CA ASN A 5 -7.57 -0.80 4.62
C ASN A 5 -6.16 -1.35 4.79
N ARG A 6 -5.51 -1.63 3.65
CA ARG A 6 -4.21 -2.29 3.61
C ARG A 6 -3.20 -1.39 2.92
N TRP A 7 -2.00 -1.33 3.48
CA TRP A 7 -0.91 -0.54 2.96
C TRP A 7 0.02 -1.39 2.11
N PHE A 8 0.52 -0.80 1.03
CA PHE A 8 1.46 -1.42 0.11
C PHE A 8 2.54 -0.41 -0.26
N ARG A 9 3.70 -0.87 -0.73
CA ARG A 9 4.67 -0.04 -1.45
C ARG A 9 4.64 -0.39 -2.93
N ASP A 10 4.56 0.63 -3.76
CA ASP A 10 4.77 0.51 -5.20
C ASP A 10 6.24 0.13 -5.51
N ARG A 11 6.53 -0.23 -6.77
CA ARG A 11 7.90 -0.50 -7.28
C ARG A 11 8.90 0.61 -6.95
N ARG A 12 8.44 1.86 -6.83
CA ARG A 12 9.27 3.02 -6.46
C ARG A 12 9.50 3.19 -4.95
N GLY A 13 8.97 2.29 -4.12
CA GLY A 13 9.03 2.38 -2.65
C GLY A 13 8.01 3.34 -2.04
N ILE A 14 7.12 3.92 -2.84
CA ILE A 14 6.14 4.92 -2.37
C ILE A 14 4.95 4.20 -1.73
N PRO A 15 4.55 4.58 -0.50
CA PRO A 15 3.40 3.98 0.17
C PRO A 15 2.09 4.31 -0.56
N VAL A 16 1.26 3.29 -0.71
CA VAL A 16 -0.09 3.39 -1.23
C VAL A 16 -1.06 2.68 -0.30
N ARG A 17 -2.25 3.24 -0.15
CA ARG A 17 -3.35 2.67 0.61
C ARG A 17 -4.37 2.06 -0.35
N VAL A 18 -4.46 0.75 -0.37
CA VAL A 18 -5.53 0.06 -1.11
C VAL A 18 -6.82 0.24 -0.33
N VAL A 19 -7.81 0.87 -0.96
CA VAL A 19 -9.12 1.14 -0.38
C VAL A 19 -10.17 0.12 -0.82
N ARG A 20 -10.03 -0.43 -2.03
CA ARG A 20 -11.03 -1.33 -2.61
C ARG A 20 -10.44 -2.23 -3.70
N TRP A 21 -11.05 -3.39 -3.87
CA TRP A 21 -10.83 -4.25 -5.04
C TRP A 21 -12.16 -4.58 -5.73
N GLU A 22 -12.15 -4.48 -7.06
CA GLU A 22 -13.28 -4.75 -7.96
C GLU A 22 -13.07 -6.09 -8.67
N PRO A 23 -13.77 -7.17 -8.26
CA PRO A 23 -13.60 -8.49 -8.87
C PRO A 23 -14.12 -8.54 -10.31
N GLU A 24 -15.19 -7.81 -10.63
CA GLU A 24 -15.83 -7.82 -11.95
C GLU A 24 -14.91 -7.29 -13.05
N SER A 25 -14.17 -6.22 -12.75
CA SER A 25 -13.18 -5.64 -13.67
C SER A 25 -11.75 -6.10 -13.41
N GLY A 26 -11.51 -6.84 -12.32
CA GLY A 26 -10.17 -7.26 -11.89
C GLY A 26 -9.24 -6.11 -11.52
N ARG A 27 -9.76 -5.00 -10.97
CA ARG A 27 -9.01 -3.76 -10.69
C ARG A 27 -8.86 -3.53 -9.19
N VAL A 28 -7.68 -3.09 -8.77
CA VAL A 28 -7.37 -2.67 -7.40
C VAL A 28 -7.36 -1.15 -7.37
N ILE A 29 -8.13 -0.57 -6.47
CA ILE A 29 -8.26 0.88 -6.28
C ILE A 29 -7.46 1.27 -5.04
N TYR A 30 -6.57 2.23 -5.20
CA TYR A 30 -5.66 2.68 -4.15
C TYR A 30 -5.42 4.18 -4.22
N HIS A 31 -5.11 4.75 -3.07
CA HIS A 31 -4.59 6.11 -2.95
C HIS A 31 -3.08 6.07 -2.77
N ARG A 32 -2.39 6.96 -3.48
CA ARG A 32 -0.98 7.21 -3.26
C ARG A 32 -0.82 8.40 -2.33
N GLU A 33 0.11 8.31 -1.38
CA GLU A 33 0.47 9.46 -0.57
C GLU A 33 1.10 10.55 -1.45
N ASN A 34 0.74 11.81 -1.23
CA ASN A 34 1.18 12.96 -2.04
C ASN A 34 0.75 12.93 -3.52
N TYR A 35 -0.46 12.43 -3.83
CA TYR A 35 -0.99 12.44 -5.20
C TYR A 35 -2.27 13.27 -5.32
N GLU A 36 -2.17 14.43 -5.97
CA GLU A 36 -3.24 15.43 -6.09
C GLU A 36 -4.40 14.98 -6.99
N HIS A 37 -4.17 14.01 -7.88
CA HIS A 37 -5.21 13.54 -8.81
C HIS A 37 -6.20 12.55 -8.17
N GLY A 38 -6.05 12.20 -6.89
CA GLY A 38 -7.04 11.41 -6.14
C GLY A 38 -6.82 9.89 -6.18
N GLU A 39 -7.81 9.15 -6.66
CA GLU A 39 -7.85 7.68 -6.67
C GLU A 39 -7.14 7.11 -7.90
N CYS A 40 -6.24 6.14 -7.70
CA CYS A 40 -5.61 5.38 -8.78
C CYS A 40 -6.18 3.97 -8.86
N PHE A 41 -6.13 3.37 -10.05
CA PHE A 41 -6.50 1.98 -10.26
C PHE A 41 -5.46 1.23 -11.07
N CYS A 42 -5.28 -0.05 -10.77
CA CYS A 42 -4.37 -0.93 -11.50
C CYS A 42 -4.97 -2.35 -11.59
N PRO A 43 -4.75 -3.10 -12.70
CA PRO A 43 -5.16 -4.49 -12.78
C PRO A 43 -4.52 -5.34 -11.69
N LEU A 44 -5.27 -6.30 -11.12
CA LEU A 44 -4.82 -7.15 -10.01
C LEU A 44 -3.50 -7.88 -10.31
N HIS A 45 -3.30 -8.34 -11.55
CA HIS A 45 -2.06 -9.03 -11.93
C HIS A 45 -0.84 -8.10 -11.89
N GLN A 46 -0.98 -6.84 -12.30
CA GLN A 46 0.08 -5.84 -12.20
C GLN A 46 0.29 -5.45 -10.75
N PHE A 47 -0.80 -5.28 -10.00
CA PHE A 47 -0.74 -4.95 -8.58
C PHE A 47 0.09 -5.99 -7.82
N LYS A 48 -0.22 -7.28 -7.97
CA LYS A 48 0.53 -8.39 -7.34
C LYS A 48 2.01 -8.46 -7.76
N ARG A 49 2.35 -7.98 -8.96
CA ARG A 49 3.73 -8.02 -9.48
C ARG A 49 4.59 -6.86 -8.98
N TYR A 50 4.01 -5.67 -8.88
CA TYR A 50 4.76 -4.44 -8.62
C TYR A 50 4.57 -3.88 -7.21
N PHE A 51 3.50 -4.26 -6.52
CA PHE A 51 3.21 -3.79 -5.18
C PHE A 51 3.58 -4.86 -4.16
N ARG A 52 4.23 -4.43 -3.09
CA ARG A 52 4.56 -5.27 -1.94
C ARG A 52 3.72 -4.85 -0.76
N GLU A 53 3.10 -5.81 -0.11
CA GLU A 53 2.32 -5.56 1.09
C GLU A 53 3.22 -4.98 2.18
N LEU A 54 2.74 -3.93 2.80
CA LEU A 54 3.24 -3.48 4.08
C LEU A 54 2.32 -4.10 5.12
N GLU A 55 2.89 -4.85 6.05
CA GLU A 55 2.25 -4.97 7.36
C GLU A 55 1.97 -3.54 7.80
N ALA A 56 0.70 -3.24 8.10
CA ALA A 56 0.33 -1.90 8.56
C ALA A 56 1.37 -1.46 9.59
N PRO A 57 1.77 -0.18 9.64
CA PRO A 57 2.73 0.29 10.64
C PRO A 57 2.09 0.19 12.02
N HIS A 58 1.99 -1.03 12.55
CA HIS A 58 1.85 -1.31 13.94
C HIS A 58 3.24 -1.07 14.49
N GLU A 59 3.42 0.18 14.91
CA GLU A 59 4.58 0.66 15.61
C GLU A 59 5.83 0.62 14.73
N LEU A 60 6.20 1.81 14.23
CA LEU A 60 7.61 2.17 14.23
C LEU A 60 8.04 2.07 15.71
N THR A 61 8.35 0.87 16.19
CA THR A 61 9.17 0.72 17.38
C THR A 61 10.49 1.35 16.98
N SER A 62 10.63 2.63 17.32
CA SER A 62 11.92 3.25 17.55
C SER A 62 12.55 2.55 18.76
N GLU A 63 12.82 1.26 18.66
CA GLU A 63 13.91 0.64 19.39
C GLU A 63 15.16 0.88 18.56
N SER A 64 15.56 2.15 18.51
CA SER A 64 16.96 2.49 18.31
C SER A 64 17.66 2.07 19.59
N GLU A 65 18.03 0.80 19.64
CA GLU A 65 19.28 0.31 20.21
C GLU A 65 20.33 1.43 20.29
N THR A 66 20.44 2.06 21.47
CA THR A 66 21.67 2.76 21.84
C THR A 66 22.39 1.83 22.79
N ALA A 67 23.21 0.96 22.19
CA ALA A 67 24.22 0.19 22.88
C ALA A 67 25.25 1.15 23.51
N GLY A 68 25.55 0.92 24.78
CA GLY A 68 26.88 1.12 25.38
C GLY A 68 27.38 2.55 25.59
N SER A 69 27.44 2.98 26.85
CA SER A 69 28.69 3.08 27.64
C SER A 69 28.42 3.81 28.96
#